data_AF-A0A846CL98-F1
#
_entry.id   AF-A0A846CL98-F1
#
_cell.length_a   1.000
_cell.length_b   1.000
_cell.length_c   1.000
_cell.angle_alpha   90.00
_cell.angle_beta   90.00
_cell.angle_gamma   90.00
#
_symmetry.space_group_name_H-M   'P 1'
#
loop_
_entity.id
_entity.type
_entity.pdbx_description
1 polymer ?
#
loop_
_entity_poly.entity_id
_entity_poly.type
_entity_poly.pdbx_seq_one_letter_code
_entity_poly.pdbx_strand_id
1 'polypeptide(L)'
;MPIKLINLGAVMGKLVTLNIDGEFPQGFSVRCEICQDINSIKNEPNLALASKSAHLPPHSEILDQYRHWQSLYTNLDVFFSNRLKPKASFTNVSDNDRNGAFKACKKAANLLSETFNAWLRSSDFQPIEILLRNNLDKSESTRILLATENYALRRLPWHEWDLLKDFPKAEISIASPNFQRVNTIKNLDKKDKIKILVILGDNAGTDADEKVIRQLIPDAEICWLIEPERSELDEPLWQESWDILFFAGHGKTKDNG
;
A
#
# COMPACT_ATOMS: atom_id res chain seq x y z
N MET A 1 -27.14 22.16 -27.12
CA MET A 1 -26.45 20.85 -27.24
C MET A 1 -26.66 20.10 -25.95
N PRO A 2 -27.24 18.89 -25.95
CA PRO A 2 -27.51 18.18 -24.72
C PRO A 2 -26.20 17.59 -24.17
N ILE A 3 -25.95 17.87 -22.89
CA ILE A 3 -24.87 17.33 -22.10
C ILE A 3 -25.06 15.81 -22.05
N LYS A 4 -24.09 15.07 -22.59
CA LYS A 4 -23.98 13.62 -22.36
C LYS A 4 -23.77 13.43 -20.86
N LEU A 5 -24.82 13.07 -20.15
CA LEU A 5 -24.72 12.37 -18.87
C LEU A 5 -23.80 11.18 -19.12
N ILE A 6 -22.58 11.25 -18.58
CA ILE A 6 -21.73 10.07 -18.45
C ILE A 6 -22.50 9.19 -17.49
N ASN A 7 -23.11 8.15 -18.05
CA ASN A 7 -23.75 7.10 -17.29
C ASN A 7 -22.63 6.44 -16.48
N LEU A 8 -22.45 6.84 -15.23
CA LEU A 8 -21.68 6.12 -14.23
C LEU A 8 -22.46 4.84 -13.90
N GLY A 9 -22.54 3.94 -14.89
CA GLY A 9 -22.91 2.56 -14.65
C GLY A 9 -22.00 2.03 -13.57
N ALA A 10 -22.57 1.35 -12.57
CA ALA A 10 -21.83 0.78 -11.46
C ALA A 10 -20.57 0.08 -12.00
N VAL A 11 -19.39 0.60 -11.66
CA VAL A 11 -18.14 -0.11 -11.94
C VAL A 11 -18.14 -1.29 -10.98
N MET A 12 -18.56 -2.44 -11.50
CA MET A 12 -18.64 -3.69 -10.75
C MET A 12 -17.23 -4.25 -10.64
N GLY A 13 -16.59 -4.11 -9.48
CA GLY A 13 -15.26 -4.68 -9.21
C GLY A 13 -15.35 -6.01 -8.45
N LYS A 14 -14.21 -6.62 -8.13
CA LYS A 14 -14.11 -7.75 -7.20
C LYS A 14 -13.53 -7.32 -5.88
N LEU A 15 -14.05 -7.90 -4.80
CA LEU A 15 -13.45 -7.85 -3.49
C LEU A 15 -12.98 -9.26 -3.14
N VAL A 16 -11.69 -9.43 -2.95
CA VAL A 16 -11.06 -10.65 -2.46
C VAL A 16 -10.63 -10.42 -1.03
N THR A 17 -10.98 -11.33 -0.13
CA THR A 17 -10.46 -11.33 1.24
C THR A 17 -9.64 -12.60 1.46
N LEU A 18 -8.37 -12.43 1.82
CA LEU A 18 -7.47 -13.49 2.24
C LEU A 18 -7.36 -13.43 3.77
N ASN A 19 -8.13 -14.28 4.46
CA ASN A 19 -8.02 -14.45 5.89
C ASN A 19 -6.87 -15.42 6.17
N ILE A 20 -5.79 -14.93 6.78
CA ILE A 20 -4.57 -15.68 7.02
C ILE A 20 -4.26 -15.74 8.51
N ASP A 21 -4.15 -16.95 9.04
CA ASP A 21 -3.83 -17.21 10.44
C ASP A 21 -2.69 -18.23 10.56
N GLY A 22 -1.80 -18.03 11.53
CA GLY A 22 -0.63 -18.88 11.76
C GLY A 22 0.66 -18.11 11.95
N GLU A 23 1.77 -18.86 11.88
CA GLU A 23 3.11 -18.39 12.19
C GLU A 23 4.14 -19.04 11.25
N PHE A 24 5.22 -18.32 10.94
CA PHE A 24 6.22 -18.78 9.98
C PHE A 24 6.80 -20.18 10.23
N PRO A 25 7.07 -20.63 11.47
CA PRO A 25 7.59 -21.98 11.72
C PRO A 25 6.56 -23.10 11.52
N GLN A 26 5.26 -22.80 11.58
CA GLN A 26 4.16 -23.77 11.43
C GLN A 26 3.45 -23.66 10.07
N GLY A 27 3.66 -22.55 9.36
CA GLY A 27 2.89 -22.18 8.18
C GLY A 27 1.61 -21.45 8.56
N PHE A 28 0.80 -21.15 7.53
CA PHE A 28 -0.42 -20.39 7.69
C PHE A 28 -1.60 -21.09 7.04
N SER A 29 -2.74 -21.11 7.73
CA SER A 29 -4.02 -21.45 7.13
C SER A 29 -4.56 -20.22 6.40
N VAL A 30 -5.00 -20.39 5.17
CA VAL A 30 -5.58 -19.31 4.36
C VAL A 30 -6.98 -19.66 3.92
N ARG A 31 -7.92 -18.75 4.15
CA ARG A 31 -9.26 -18.78 3.56
C ARG A 31 -9.44 -17.58 2.64
N CYS A 32 -9.59 -17.87 1.35
CA CYS A 32 -9.89 -16.90 0.31
C CYS A 32 -11.41 -16.84 0.08
N GLU A 33 -11.94 -15.62 0.04
CA GLU A 33 -13.33 -15.35 -0.31
C GLU A 33 -13.38 -14.27 -1.39
N ILE A 34 -14.15 -14.51 -2.46
CA ILE A 34 -14.32 -13.59 -3.58
C ILE A 34 -15.78 -13.17 -3.59
N CYS A 35 -16.01 -11.86 -3.54
CA CYS A 35 -17.32 -11.24 -3.63
C CYS A 35 -17.36 -10.21 -4.75
N GLN A 36 -18.55 -9.90 -5.24
CA GLN A 36 -18.74 -8.73 -6.10
C GLN A 36 -18.60 -7.46 -5.25
N ASP A 37 -17.70 -6.58 -5.65
CA ASP A 37 -17.54 -5.24 -5.08
C ASP A 37 -18.56 -4.32 -5.73
N ILE A 38 -19.77 -4.33 -5.18
CA ILE A 38 -20.85 -3.45 -5.63
C ILE A 38 -20.65 -2.14 -4.89
N ASN A 39 -20.52 -1.03 -5.64
CA ASN A 39 -20.55 0.31 -5.07
C ASN A 39 -21.75 0.41 -4.12
N SER A 40 -21.45 0.52 -2.83
CA SER A 40 -22.41 0.33 -1.73
C SER A 40 -23.45 1.44 -1.60
N ILE A 41 -23.63 2.23 -2.65
CA ILE A 41 -24.60 3.33 -2.77
C ILE A 41 -26.02 2.83 -2.40
N LYS A 42 -26.30 1.53 -2.56
CA LYS A 42 -27.60 0.93 -2.26
C LYS A 42 -27.67 0.07 -0.99
N ASN A 43 -26.63 0.02 -0.15
CA ASN A 43 -26.56 -0.87 1.02
C ASN A 43 -26.85 -2.36 0.71
N GLU A 44 -26.62 -2.79 -0.53
CA GLU A 44 -26.78 -4.20 -0.89
C GLU A 44 -25.61 -5.02 -0.35
N PRO A 45 -25.86 -6.23 0.17
CA PRO A 45 -24.79 -7.12 0.60
C PRO A 45 -23.93 -7.51 -0.61
N ASN A 46 -22.62 -7.55 -0.42
CA ASN A 46 -21.71 -8.03 -1.46
C ASN A 46 -22.08 -9.49 -1.81
N LEU A 47 -22.31 -9.77 -3.09
CA LEU A 47 -22.64 -11.11 -3.55
C LEU A 47 -21.41 -12.01 -3.47
N ALA A 48 -21.45 -13.05 -2.63
CA ALA A 48 -20.41 -14.06 -2.57
C ALA A 48 -20.38 -14.86 -3.89
N LEU A 49 -19.19 -15.02 -4.46
CA LEU A 49 -18.99 -15.66 -5.76
C LEU A 49 -18.27 -16.99 -5.61
N ALA A 50 -17.18 -17.01 -4.85
CA ALA A 50 -16.38 -18.21 -4.66
C ALA A 50 -15.58 -18.15 -3.36
N SER A 51 -15.22 -19.31 -2.83
CA SER A 51 -14.31 -19.41 -1.69
C SER A 51 -13.44 -20.66 -1.80
N LYS A 52 -12.25 -20.59 -1.20
CA LYS A 52 -11.33 -21.73 -1.13
C LYS A 52 -10.43 -21.59 0.09
N SER A 53 -10.13 -22.72 0.72
CA SER A 53 -9.10 -22.80 1.74
C SER A 53 -7.85 -23.49 1.20
N ALA A 54 -6.69 -23.04 1.66
CA ALA A 54 -5.38 -23.57 1.32
C ALA A 54 -4.40 -23.29 2.46
N HIS A 55 -3.13 -23.70 2.31
CA HIS A 55 -2.10 -23.46 3.31
C HIS A 55 -0.87 -22.82 2.68
N LEU A 56 -0.22 -21.92 3.41
CA LEU A 56 1.15 -21.52 3.13
C LEU A 56 2.08 -22.36 4.01
N PRO A 57 3.09 -23.04 3.45
CA PRO A 57 3.95 -23.92 4.22
C PRO A 57 4.85 -23.11 5.18
N PRO A 58 5.47 -23.76 6.19
CA PRO A 58 6.49 -23.13 7.01
C PRO A 58 7.61 -22.50 6.19
N HIS A 59 8.04 -21.29 6.53
CA HIS A 59 9.16 -20.61 5.86
C HIS A 59 9.80 -19.51 6.73
N SER A 60 10.43 -19.88 7.83
CA SER A 60 11.04 -18.92 8.76
C SER A 60 12.13 -18.05 8.14
N GLU A 61 12.88 -18.58 7.17
CA GLU A 61 14.05 -17.94 6.55
C GLU A 61 13.68 -16.66 5.77
N ILE A 62 12.42 -16.51 5.35
CA ILE A 62 11.97 -15.33 4.62
C ILE A 62 12.02 -14.07 5.52
N LEU A 63 11.86 -14.25 6.84
CA LEU A 63 12.00 -13.17 7.80
C LEU A 63 13.45 -12.72 7.95
N ASP A 64 14.40 -13.64 7.86
CA ASP A 64 15.82 -13.30 7.90
C ASP A 64 16.23 -12.53 6.65
N GLN A 65 15.73 -12.95 5.48
CA GLN A 65 15.92 -12.19 4.24
C GLN A 65 15.29 -10.79 4.31
N TYR A 66 14.07 -10.69 4.85
CA TYR A 66 13.41 -9.40 5.07
C TYR A 66 14.23 -8.50 5.99
N ARG A 67 14.69 -9.01 7.14
CA ARG A 67 15.53 -8.26 8.10
C ARG A 67 16.85 -7.84 7.47
N HIS A 68 17.46 -8.70 6.65
CA HIS A 68 18.69 -8.39 5.94
C HIS A 68 18.49 -7.25 4.94
N TRP A 69 17.46 -7.35 4.09
CA TRP A 69 17.08 -6.26 3.18
C TRP A 69 16.79 -4.97 3.94
N GLN A 70 15.99 -5.03 5.01
CA GLN A 70 15.62 -3.86 5.81
C GLN A 70 16.86 -3.18 6.42
N SER A 71 17.83 -3.97 6.89
CA SER A 71 19.10 -3.44 7.41
C SER A 71 19.88 -2.71 6.33
N LEU A 72 20.01 -3.31 5.14
CA LEU A 72 20.68 -2.66 4.00
C LEU A 72 19.97 -1.38 3.57
N TYR A 73 18.63 -1.40 3.49
CA TYR A 73 17.81 -0.25 3.14
C TYR A 73 17.99 0.89 4.14
N THR A 74 17.90 0.60 5.44
CA THR A 74 18.12 1.60 6.50
C THR A 74 19.53 2.17 6.44
N ASN A 75 20.53 1.36 6.08
CA ASN A 75 21.91 1.81 5.92
C ASN A 75 22.12 2.69 4.68
N LEU A 76 21.21 2.70 3.69
CA LEU A 76 21.30 3.62 2.55
C LEU A 76 21.21 5.08 3.00
N ASP A 77 20.56 5.38 4.14
CA ASP A 77 20.57 6.73 4.72
C ASP A 77 22.00 7.23 4.96
N VAL A 78 22.97 6.36 5.28
CA VAL A 78 24.37 6.79 5.46
C VAL A 78 24.98 7.32 4.15
N PHE A 79 24.54 6.79 3.01
CA PHE A 79 25.10 7.08 1.68
C PHE A 79 24.32 8.16 0.92
N PHE A 80 23.00 8.24 1.12
CA PHE A 80 22.08 9.05 0.31
C PHE A 80 21.39 10.17 1.09
N SER A 81 21.67 10.31 2.39
CA SER A 81 21.13 11.39 3.19
C SER A 81 21.69 12.75 2.75
N ASN A 82 20.82 13.62 2.23
CA ASN A 82 21.04 15.07 2.15
C ASN A 82 20.97 15.76 3.53
N ARG A 83 20.79 15.00 4.62
CA ARG A 83 20.66 15.56 5.98
C ARG A 83 22.00 16.15 6.40
N LEU A 84 22.08 17.48 6.40
CA LEU A 84 23.15 18.30 6.96
C LEU A 84 23.24 18.13 8.49
N LYS A 85 23.61 16.94 8.96
CA LYS A 85 24.16 16.77 10.31
C LYS A 85 25.44 15.97 10.21
N PRO A 86 26.61 16.59 10.46
CA PRO A 86 27.87 15.89 10.43
C PRO A 86 27.87 14.88 11.59
N LYS A 87 27.55 13.62 11.30
CA LYS A 87 28.13 12.53 12.08
C LYS A 87 29.61 12.52 11.72
N ALA A 88 30.43 13.08 12.60
CA ALA A 88 31.88 13.05 12.51
C ALA A 88 32.36 11.60 12.46
N SER A 89 32.47 11.00 11.26
CA SER A 89 33.26 9.79 10.97
C SER A 89 33.24 9.34 9.50
N PHE A 90 32.38 9.86 8.62
CA PHE A 90 32.35 9.44 7.20
C PHE A 90 32.58 10.64 6.27
N THR A 91 33.80 11.18 6.24
CA THR A 91 34.15 12.33 5.39
C THR A 91 34.58 11.95 3.97
N ASN A 92 34.62 10.67 3.59
CA ASN A 92 35.02 10.22 2.24
C ASN A 92 34.22 8.99 1.79
N VAL A 93 32.93 9.15 1.46
CA VAL A 93 32.15 8.09 0.80
C VAL A 93 32.30 8.26 -0.70
N SER A 94 32.91 7.30 -1.40
CA SER A 94 33.06 7.37 -2.85
C SER A 94 31.75 7.03 -3.58
N ASP A 95 31.60 7.47 -4.82
CA ASP A 95 30.47 7.05 -5.67
C ASP A 95 30.42 5.54 -5.86
N ASN A 96 31.57 4.86 -5.82
CA ASN A 96 31.64 3.40 -5.86
C ASN A 96 31.02 2.76 -4.62
N ASP A 97 31.23 3.34 -3.43
CA ASP A 97 30.64 2.85 -2.18
C ASP A 97 29.11 3.04 -2.19
N ARG A 98 28.64 4.20 -2.66
CA ARG A 98 27.20 4.50 -2.82
C ARG A 98 26.53 3.51 -3.77
N ASN A 99 27.12 3.32 -4.94
CA ASN A 99 26.63 2.38 -5.95
C ASN A 99 26.69 0.93 -5.45
N GLY A 100 27.74 0.57 -4.71
CA GLY A 100 27.88 -0.74 -4.07
C GLY A 100 26.77 -1.01 -3.07
N ALA A 101 26.50 -0.07 -2.16
CA ALA A 101 25.44 -0.17 -1.16
C ALA A 101 24.06 -0.28 -1.81
N PHE A 102 23.76 0.58 -2.80
CA PHE A 102 22.50 0.52 -3.55
C PHE A 102 22.32 -0.82 -4.27
N LYS A 103 23.35 -1.32 -4.95
CA LYS A 103 23.33 -2.63 -5.64
C LYS A 103 23.10 -3.77 -4.65
N ALA A 104 23.75 -3.75 -3.49
CA ALA A 104 23.57 -4.76 -2.45
C ALA A 104 22.12 -4.75 -1.91
N CYS A 105 21.58 -3.58 -1.60
CA CYS A 105 20.19 -3.42 -1.15
C CYS A 105 19.20 -3.94 -2.22
N LYS A 106 19.40 -3.55 -3.49
CA LYS A 106 18.56 -4.00 -4.60
C LYS A 106 18.64 -5.51 -4.79
N LYS A 107 19.83 -6.11 -4.68
CA LYS A 107 20.00 -7.56 -4.77
C LYS A 107 19.26 -8.29 -3.65
N ALA A 108 19.32 -7.78 -2.41
CA ALA A 108 18.58 -8.34 -1.29
C ALA A 108 17.05 -8.22 -1.47
N ALA A 109 16.58 -7.09 -2.03
CA ALA A 109 15.17 -6.90 -2.34
C ALA A 109 14.67 -7.90 -3.39
N ASN A 110 15.44 -8.09 -4.47
CA ASN A 110 15.12 -9.06 -5.52
C ASN A 110 15.08 -10.48 -4.98
N LEU A 111 16.07 -10.87 -4.17
CA LEU A 111 16.10 -12.20 -3.55
C LEU A 111 14.88 -12.44 -2.65
N LEU A 112 14.49 -11.43 -1.86
CA LEU A 112 13.29 -11.49 -1.02
C LEU A 112 12.03 -11.66 -1.87
N SER A 113 11.88 -10.88 -2.94
CA SER A 113 10.75 -10.97 -3.86
C SER A 113 10.67 -12.34 -4.55
N GLU A 114 11.80 -12.86 -5.02
CA GLU A 114 11.89 -14.19 -5.64
C GLU A 114 11.51 -15.30 -4.66
N THR A 115 12.07 -15.25 -3.44
CA THR A 115 11.77 -16.23 -2.37
C THR A 115 10.31 -16.15 -1.95
N PHE A 116 9.77 -14.94 -1.78
CA PHE A 116 8.37 -14.71 -1.44
C PHE A 116 7.43 -15.29 -2.50
N ASN A 117 7.69 -15.04 -3.77
CA ASN A 117 6.87 -15.58 -4.85
C ASN A 117 7.04 -17.11 -5.00
N ALA A 118 8.23 -17.66 -4.73
CA ALA A 118 8.40 -19.11 -4.68
C ALA A 118 7.56 -19.74 -3.57
N TRP A 119 7.49 -19.11 -2.40
CA TRP A 119 6.65 -19.53 -1.28
C TRP A 119 5.15 -19.48 -1.61
N LEU A 120 4.69 -18.40 -2.25
CA LEU A 120 3.31 -18.27 -2.73
C LEU A 120 2.98 -19.27 -3.85
N ARG A 121 3.95 -19.71 -4.65
CA ARG A 121 3.76 -20.75 -5.68
C ARG A 121 3.82 -22.19 -5.14
N SER A 122 3.86 -22.37 -3.82
CA SER A 122 3.84 -23.70 -3.20
C SER A 122 2.57 -24.49 -3.59
N SER A 123 2.70 -25.82 -3.68
CA SER A 123 1.57 -26.72 -3.97
C SER A 123 0.41 -26.53 -3.02
N ASP A 124 0.72 -26.20 -1.76
CA ASP A 124 -0.26 -26.12 -0.68
C ASP A 124 -1.10 -24.84 -0.78
N PHE A 125 -0.59 -23.79 -1.43
CA PHE A 125 -1.29 -22.52 -1.68
C PHE A 125 -1.89 -22.42 -3.09
N GLN A 126 -1.40 -23.24 -4.03
CA GLN A 126 -1.85 -23.29 -5.42
C GLN A 126 -3.39 -23.30 -5.61
N PRO A 127 -4.21 -23.97 -4.78
CA PRO A 127 -5.66 -23.95 -4.93
C PRO A 127 -6.28 -22.54 -4.86
N ILE A 128 -5.71 -21.63 -4.05
CA ILE A 128 -6.16 -20.23 -3.97
C ILE A 128 -5.70 -19.46 -5.19
N GLU A 129 -4.46 -19.64 -5.64
CA GLU A 129 -3.97 -18.95 -6.85
C GLU A 129 -4.81 -19.32 -8.08
N ILE A 130 -5.16 -20.61 -8.25
CA ILE A 130 -6.06 -21.07 -9.31
C ILE A 130 -7.45 -20.44 -9.17
N LEU A 131 -7.99 -20.38 -7.95
CA LEU A 131 -9.29 -19.74 -7.71
C LEU A 131 -9.28 -18.28 -8.19
N LEU A 132 -8.26 -17.52 -7.81
CA LEU A 132 -8.12 -16.11 -8.19
C LEU A 132 -8.00 -15.98 -9.71
N ARG A 133 -7.12 -16.75 -10.34
CA ARG A 133 -6.92 -16.70 -11.80
C ARG A 133 -8.18 -17.03 -12.60
N ASN A 134 -9.05 -17.88 -12.07
CA ASN A 134 -10.30 -18.26 -12.73
C ASN A 134 -11.45 -17.26 -12.52
N ASN A 135 -11.36 -16.38 -11.51
CA ASN A 135 -12.48 -15.51 -11.11
C ASN A 135 -12.18 -14.01 -11.28
N LEU A 136 -10.92 -13.63 -11.50
CA LEU A 136 -10.51 -12.25 -11.73
C LEU A 136 -10.37 -11.98 -13.24
N ASP A 137 -10.78 -10.79 -13.65
CA ASP A 137 -10.61 -10.27 -15.00
C ASP A 137 -9.56 -9.14 -15.03
N LYS A 138 -8.77 -9.07 -16.12
CA LYS A 138 -7.71 -8.05 -16.28
C LYS A 138 -8.27 -6.63 -16.44
N SER A 139 -9.51 -6.52 -16.91
CA SER A 139 -10.20 -5.26 -17.21
C SER A 139 -11.04 -4.74 -16.04
N GLU A 140 -11.31 -5.55 -15.03
CA GLU A 140 -12.10 -5.16 -13.85
C GLU A 140 -11.21 -4.69 -12.69
N SER A 141 -11.73 -3.78 -11.86
CA SER A 141 -11.06 -3.36 -10.63
C SER A 141 -11.14 -4.47 -9.60
N THR A 142 -10.03 -4.83 -8.96
CA THR A 142 -10.01 -5.86 -7.91
C THR A 142 -9.32 -5.33 -6.67
N ARG A 143 -9.96 -5.47 -5.52
CA ARG A 143 -9.33 -5.18 -4.21
C ARG A 143 -9.06 -6.47 -3.49
N ILE A 144 -7.81 -6.71 -3.12
CA ILE A 144 -7.38 -7.88 -2.35
C ILE A 144 -7.06 -7.42 -0.94
N LEU A 145 -7.83 -7.87 0.03
CA LEU A 145 -7.64 -7.58 1.44
C LEU A 145 -6.87 -8.72 2.10
N LEU A 146 -5.68 -8.41 2.61
CA LEU A 146 -4.89 -9.29 3.45
C LEU A 146 -5.34 -9.13 4.92
N ALA A 147 -6.21 -10.02 5.38
CA ALA A 147 -6.73 -10.03 6.74
C ALA A 147 -5.93 -11.01 7.61
N THR A 148 -5.01 -10.50 8.43
CA THR A 148 -4.15 -11.33 9.30
C THR A 148 -3.75 -10.54 10.54
N GLU A 149 -3.62 -11.18 11.70
CA GLU A 149 -3.01 -10.56 12.89
C GLU A 149 -1.48 -10.64 12.92
N ASN A 150 -0.87 -11.42 12.02
CA ASN A 150 0.58 -11.58 12.01
C ASN A 150 1.27 -10.34 11.41
N TYR A 151 1.88 -9.52 12.27
CA TYR A 151 2.58 -8.29 11.86
C TYR A 151 3.76 -8.53 10.93
N ALA A 152 4.47 -9.64 11.08
CA ALA A 152 5.61 -9.96 10.22
C ALA A 152 5.14 -10.33 8.81
N LEU A 153 4.02 -11.05 8.69
CA LEU A 153 3.40 -11.38 7.41
C LEU A 153 2.93 -10.12 6.66
N ARG A 154 2.36 -9.13 7.37
CA ARG A 154 1.94 -7.83 6.79
C ARG A 154 3.10 -7.04 6.15
N ARG A 155 4.34 -7.29 6.58
CA ARG A 155 5.55 -6.57 6.12
C ARG A 155 6.19 -7.16 4.86
N LEU A 156 5.77 -8.36 4.46
CA LEU A 156 6.28 -8.97 3.23
C LEU A 156 5.84 -8.18 1.99
N PRO A 157 6.57 -8.27 0.86
CA PRO A 157 6.33 -7.46 -0.33
C PRO A 157 5.13 -7.98 -1.12
N TRP A 158 3.92 -7.89 -0.56
CA TRP A 158 2.68 -8.36 -1.19
C TRP A 158 2.39 -7.69 -2.54
N HIS A 159 2.84 -6.45 -2.74
CA HIS A 159 2.76 -5.74 -4.01
C HIS A 159 3.63 -6.36 -5.11
N GLU A 160 4.63 -7.17 -4.75
CA GLU A 160 5.48 -7.91 -5.67
C GLU A 160 4.93 -9.31 -5.98
N TRP A 161 3.73 -9.65 -5.50
CA TRP A 161 3.12 -10.94 -5.82
C TRP A 161 2.87 -11.05 -7.33
N ASP A 162 3.44 -12.07 -7.96
CA ASP A 162 3.38 -12.33 -9.40
C ASP A 162 1.95 -12.36 -9.96
N LEU A 163 0.95 -12.74 -9.17
CA LEU A 163 -0.46 -12.68 -9.56
C LEU A 163 -0.84 -11.28 -10.05
N LEU A 164 -0.35 -10.22 -9.40
CA LEU A 164 -0.70 -8.83 -9.72
C LEU A 164 -0.17 -8.40 -11.09
N LYS A 165 0.86 -9.06 -11.63
CA LYS A 165 1.37 -8.80 -12.99
C LYS A 165 0.35 -9.14 -14.06
N ASP A 166 -0.51 -10.13 -13.78
CA ASP A 166 -1.57 -10.55 -14.71
C ASP A 166 -2.84 -9.72 -14.56
N PHE A 167 -3.04 -9.07 -13.42
CA PHE A 167 -4.22 -8.27 -13.08
C PHE A 167 -3.82 -6.83 -12.73
N PRO A 168 -3.55 -5.97 -13.73
CA PRO A 168 -2.97 -4.64 -13.50
C PRO A 168 -3.90 -3.65 -12.78
N LYS A 169 -5.20 -3.98 -12.68
CA LYS A 169 -6.21 -3.23 -11.92
C LYS A 169 -6.50 -3.86 -10.55
N ALA A 170 -5.72 -4.86 -10.14
CA ALA A 170 -5.77 -5.44 -8.81
C ALA A 170 -4.83 -4.68 -7.87
N GLU A 171 -5.34 -4.33 -6.70
CA GLU A 171 -4.54 -3.76 -5.62
C GLU A 171 -4.61 -4.66 -4.39
N ILE A 172 -3.52 -4.71 -3.61
CA ILE A 172 -3.48 -5.42 -2.33
C ILE A 172 -3.39 -4.42 -1.19
N SER A 173 -4.22 -4.62 -0.17
CA SER A 173 -4.30 -3.79 1.01
C SER A 173 -4.32 -4.65 2.26
N ILE A 174 -3.81 -4.11 3.36
CA ILE A 174 -3.84 -4.78 4.66
C ILE A 174 -5.17 -4.45 5.33
N ALA A 175 -5.85 -5.47 5.85
CA ALA A 175 -7.06 -5.33 6.63
C ALA A 175 -6.84 -5.86 8.05
N SER A 176 -7.47 -5.21 9.03
CA SER A 176 -7.67 -5.82 10.34
C SER A 176 -8.62 -7.01 10.14
N PRO A 177 -8.30 -8.22 10.62
CA PRO A 177 -9.26 -9.33 10.58
C PRO A 177 -10.47 -9.05 11.49
N ASN A 178 -10.29 -8.17 12.47
CA ASN A 178 -11.35 -7.64 13.32
C ASN A 178 -11.73 -6.23 12.83
N PHE A 179 -12.69 -6.16 11.91
CA PHE A 179 -13.21 -4.87 11.42
C PHE A 179 -14.73 -4.85 11.41
N GLN A 180 -15.29 -3.64 11.58
CA GLN A 180 -16.68 -3.37 11.29
C GLN A 180 -16.76 -2.47 10.08
N ARG A 181 -17.63 -2.80 9.14
CA ARG A 181 -17.92 -1.93 8.01
C ARG A 181 -18.47 -0.62 8.56
N VAL A 182 -17.80 0.48 8.28
CA VAL A 182 -18.35 1.79 8.57
C VAL A 182 -19.33 2.14 7.45
N ASN A 183 -20.61 2.22 7.78
CA ASN A 183 -21.67 2.66 6.84
C ASN A 183 -21.64 4.18 6.66
N THR A 184 -20.47 4.79 6.48
CA THR A 184 -20.41 6.22 6.20
C THR A 184 -20.69 6.43 4.73
N ILE A 185 -21.98 6.57 4.41
CA ILE A 185 -22.39 7.35 3.26
C ILE A 185 -22.01 8.80 3.61
N LYS A 186 -20.75 9.20 3.39
CA LYS A 186 -20.51 10.63 3.21
C LYS A 186 -21.30 10.97 1.95
N ASN A 187 -22.27 11.87 2.09
CA ASN A 187 -22.99 12.46 0.97
C ASN A 187 -21.98 13.11 0.01
N LEU A 188 -21.38 12.31 -0.88
CA LEU A 188 -20.55 12.81 -1.98
C LEU A 188 -21.41 13.62 -2.96
N ASP A 189 -22.74 13.45 -2.89
CA ASP A 189 -23.72 14.09 -3.76
C ASP A 189 -23.88 15.61 -3.56
N LYS A 190 -23.13 16.26 -2.64
CA LYS A 190 -23.27 17.69 -2.34
C LYS A 190 -21.99 18.47 -2.02
N LYS A 191 -20.79 18.00 -2.41
CA LYS A 191 -19.59 18.86 -2.35
C LYS A 191 -19.32 19.45 -3.72
N ASP A 192 -19.37 20.78 -3.83
CA ASP A 192 -19.09 21.51 -5.08
C ASP A 192 -17.61 21.41 -5.51
N LYS A 193 -16.69 21.11 -4.57
CA LYS A 193 -15.24 20.92 -4.83
C LYS A 193 -14.62 19.91 -3.86
N ILE A 194 -13.61 19.18 -4.32
CA ILE A 194 -12.80 18.25 -3.52
C ILE A 194 -11.85 19.06 -2.63
N LYS A 195 -11.85 18.83 -1.30
CA LYS A 195 -10.88 19.43 -0.37
C LYS A 195 -9.66 18.53 -0.18
N ILE A 196 -8.47 19.07 -0.41
CA ILE A 196 -7.20 18.34 -0.31
C ILE A 196 -6.29 19.05 0.70
N LEU A 197 -5.79 18.31 1.68
CA LEU A 197 -4.69 18.77 2.53
C LEU A 197 -3.38 18.18 2.00
N VAL A 198 -2.44 19.04 1.66
CA VAL A 198 -1.11 18.67 1.21
C VAL A 198 -0.11 19.07 2.29
N ILE A 199 0.60 18.07 2.82
CA ILE A 199 1.64 18.25 3.82
C ILE A 199 2.99 17.89 3.18
N LEU A 200 3.89 18.85 3.08
CA LEU A 200 5.24 18.68 2.57
C LEU A 200 6.21 18.78 3.75
N GLY A 201 6.96 17.74 4.07
CA GLY A 201 7.95 17.74 5.17
C GLY A 201 9.35 18.17 4.72
N ASP A 202 10.33 18.13 5.62
CA ASP A 202 11.72 18.57 5.39
C ASP A 202 12.28 18.16 4.02
N ASN A 203 12.69 19.15 3.22
CA ASN A 203 13.25 19.00 1.88
C ASN A 203 12.32 18.32 0.85
N ALA A 204 11.00 18.33 1.07
CA ALA A 204 10.00 17.95 0.09
C ALA A 204 9.16 19.18 -0.31
N GLY A 205 8.71 19.23 -1.56
CA GLY A 205 7.91 20.35 -2.07
C GLY A 205 8.70 21.33 -2.93
N THR A 206 9.06 20.88 -4.13
CA THR A 206 9.55 21.79 -5.18
C THR A 206 8.38 22.50 -5.87
N ASP A 207 8.63 23.63 -6.53
CA ASP A 207 7.64 24.28 -7.42
C ASP A 207 7.08 23.31 -8.48
N ALA A 208 7.84 22.27 -8.83
CA ALA A 208 7.40 21.20 -9.73
C ALA A 208 6.34 20.31 -9.08
N ASP A 209 6.50 19.94 -7.80
CA ASP A 209 5.52 19.13 -7.07
C ASP A 209 4.19 19.90 -6.90
N GLU A 210 4.26 21.19 -6.57
CA GLU A 210 3.08 22.04 -6.48
C GLU A 210 2.34 22.10 -7.83
N LYS A 211 3.08 22.31 -8.92
CA LYS A 211 2.53 22.37 -10.27
C LYS A 211 1.88 21.05 -10.69
N VAL A 212 2.51 19.91 -10.38
CA VAL A 212 1.96 18.58 -10.69
C VAL A 212 0.67 18.32 -9.92
N ILE A 213 0.63 18.62 -8.62
CA ILE A 213 -0.56 18.40 -7.78
C ILE A 213 -1.72 19.29 -8.26
N ARG A 214 -1.46 20.56 -8.59
CA ARG A 214 -2.48 21.47 -9.16
C ARG A 214 -2.97 21.02 -10.53
N GLN A 215 -2.12 20.41 -11.35
CA GLN A 215 -2.49 19.87 -12.66
C GLN A 215 -3.33 18.59 -12.57
N LEU A 216 -3.06 17.74 -11.57
CA LEU A 216 -3.79 16.48 -11.40
C LEU A 216 -5.25 16.71 -10.98
N ILE A 217 -5.52 17.76 -10.20
CA ILE A 217 -6.86 18.04 -9.67
C ILE A 217 -7.18 19.54 -9.78
N PRO A 218 -7.51 20.03 -10.99
CA PRO A 218 -7.60 21.47 -11.29
C PRO A 218 -8.72 22.21 -10.56
N ASP A 219 -9.75 21.51 -10.09
CA ASP A 219 -10.92 22.09 -9.42
C ASP A 219 -10.97 21.80 -7.90
N ALA A 220 -9.85 21.35 -7.30
CA ALA A 220 -9.77 21.11 -5.87
C ALA A 220 -9.48 22.38 -5.06
N GLU A 221 -10.05 22.44 -3.86
CA GLU A 221 -9.62 23.35 -2.80
C GLU A 221 -8.42 22.71 -2.09
N ILE A 222 -7.23 23.28 -2.28
CA ILE A 222 -5.98 22.71 -1.77
C ILE A 222 -5.44 23.58 -0.63
N CYS A 223 -5.30 22.98 0.56
CA CYS A 223 -4.59 23.55 1.69
C CYS A 223 -3.17 23.00 1.73
N TRP A 224 -2.17 23.89 1.77
CA TRP A 224 -0.75 23.54 1.75
C TRP A 224 -0.13 23.78 3.12
N LEU A 225 0.51 22.77 3.68
CA LEU A 225 1.36 22.86 4.86
C LEU A 225 2.78 22.48 4.42
N ILE A 226 3.68 23.46 4.36
CA ILE A 226 5.08 23.26 3.95
C ILE A 226 5.96 23.31 5.19
N GLU A 227 6.68 22.23 5.43
CA GLU A 227 7.50 21.94 6.60
C GLU A 227 6.81 22.30 7.93
N PRO A 228 5.54 21.86 8.16
CA PRO A 228 4.80 22.29 9.34
C PRO A 228 5.43 21.74 10.62
N GLU A 229 5.38 22.55 11.69
CA GLU A 229 5.61 22.07 13.03
C GLU A 229 4.47 21.15 13.49
N ARG A 230 4.75 20.27 14.46
CA ARG A 230 3.75 19.32 14.97
C ARG A 230 2.47 20.01 15.46
N SER A 231 2.59 21.18 16.10
CA SER A 231 1.45 21.96 16.58
C SER A 231 0.57 22.52 15.46
N GLU A 232 1.12 22.68 14.25
CA GLU A 232 0.39 23.19 13.09
C GLU A 232 -0.41 22.09 12.37
N LEU A 233 -0.20 20.83 12.75
CA LEU A 233 -0.91 19.68 12.18
C LEU A 233 -2.24 19.39 12.89
N ASP A 234 -2.38 19.78 14.16
CA ASP A 234 -3.52 19.36 14.98
C ASP A 234 -4.85 19.92 14.46
N GLU A 235 -4.92 21.23 14.19
CA GLU A 235 -6.15 21.86 13.70
C GLU A 235 -6.54 21.36 12.29
N PRO A 236 -5.65 21.36 11.28
CA PRO A 236 -5.97 20.82 9.96
C PRO A 236 -6.37 19.35 10.02
N LEU A 237 -5.66 18.47 10.74
CA LEU A 237 -5.97 17.03 10.72
C LEU A 237 -7.26 16.68 11.47
N TRP A 238 -7.58 17.38 12.56
CA TRP A 238 -8.69 16.97 13.45
C TRP A 238 -9.96 17.82 13.32
N GLN A 239 -9.85 19.10 12.94
CA GLN A 239 -11.02 20.01 12.90
C GLN A 239 -11.63 20.13 11.49
N GLU A 240 -10.86 19.85 10.44
CA GLU A 240 -11.31 19.96 9.05
C GLU A 240 -11.70 18.62 8.44
N SER A 241 -12.58 18.66 7.44
CA SER A 241 -13.00 17.47 6.69
C SER A 241 -12.36 17.40 5.31
N TRP A 242 -11.27 16.65 5.22
CA TRP A 242 -10.56 16.41 3.97
C TRP A 242 -11.17 15.25 3.18
N ASP A 243 -11.16 15.40 1.86
CA ASP A 243 -11.50 14.33 0.92
C ASP A 243 -10.24 13.55 0.52
N ILE A 244 -9.09 14.24 0.42
CA ILE A 244 -7.78 13.63 0.18
C ILE A 244 -6.75 14.25 1.15
N LEU A 245 -5.93 13.41 1.76
CA LEU A 245 -4.72 13.81 2.47
C LEU A 245 -3.51 13.36 1.66
N PHE A 246 -2.65 14.30 1.28
CA PHE A 246 -1.39 14.05 0.60
C PHE A 246 -0.23 14.40 1.53
N PHE A 247 0.73 13.50 1.68
CA PHE A 247 1.96 13.76 2.43
C PHE A 247 3.18 13.39 1.59
N ALA A 248 4.16 14.29 1.50
CA ALA A 248 5.47 14.00 0.92
C ALA A 248 6.57 14.53 1.83
N GLY A 249 7.55 13.70 2.17
CA GLY A 249 8.62 14.08 3.08
C GLY A 249 9.52 12.90 3.45
N HIS A 250 10.71 13.18 3.97
CA HIS A 250 11.58 12.15 4.51
C HIS A 250 11.11 11.72 5.91
N GLY A 251 10.51 10.55 6.03
CA GLY A 251 10.12 10.01 7.34
C GLY A 251 11.33 9.70 8.23
N LYS A 252 11.32 10.22 9.48
CA LYS A 252 12.19 9.74 10.56
C LYS A 252 11.31 9.42 11.77
N THR A 253 11.26 8.16 12.16
CA THR A 253 10.74 7.76 13.47
C THR A 253 11.73 8.26 14.54
N LYS A 254 11.26 9.08 15.48
CA LYS A 254 11.96 9.36 16.74
C LYS A 254 11.21 8.59 17.84
N ASP A 255 11.82 8.43 19.02
CA ASP A 255 11.19 7.66 20.12
C ASP A 255 9.82 8.22 20.58
N ASN A 256 9.42 9.42 20.11
CA ASN A 256 8.13 10.06 20.40
C ASN A 256 7.15 10.07 19.19
N GLY A 257 7.38 9.22 18.18
CA GLY A 257 6.58 9.10 16.95
C GLY A 257 7.44 8.90 15.71
#